data_AF-A0AAU4XZF0-F1
#
_entry.id   AF-A0AAU4XZF0-F1
#
_cell.length_a   1.000
_cell.length_b   1.000
_cell.length_c   1.000
_cell.angle_alpha   90.00
_cell.angle_beta   90.00
_cell.angle_gamma   90.00
#
_symmetry.space_group_name_H-M   'P 1'
#
loop_
_entity.id
_entity.type
_entity.pdbx_description
1 polymer ?
#
loop_
_entity_poly.entity_id
_entity_poly.type
_entity_poly.pdbx_seq_one_letter_code
_entity_poly.pdbx_strand_id
1 'polypeptide(L)'
;MRTLTLDAYLNGPDVTNLRFRDAVTIFEYDMVIWDPANTLETYHSSSYHKGHPRIADYDTSAIAQDIGRRHKEFKEFLDMGRTLAIFVAPEQQFWYATGKRQGAGGKNQPVKNIIDRADLVELVTPAPFKVTTGEGTRISARHQGYRSLLSANTERWWFRAILDEFPGDPLAVVAGTNKCVGAIHRNEKGGILLLLPDFKGPDYPEIQQDVEENDNLQLINSKEELVLAMESAEQRFDQASVELMTWIESLRITGTEPPPPWLHRYRFAEDATTAQKITELEKEKDRICAEIEEFQKHNDVSDKWKRLLYASGDELEEQVMAAFSLLGFHVERGPEGRADIILQTDTQRAVVEVKGLNGSAAEKNAAQLEKWISEEMLNGSGKAKGILVVNSHRQLPVDARTAPSFPHQMVTFSTAREHCLVTSVQLLAMVRAVMEDGTCAPSITESLMRTNGTMSGWEDVAGLFVSER
;
A
#
# COMPACT_ATOMS: atom_id res chain seq x y z
N MET A 1 -11.92 -22.26 -7.36
CA MET A 1 -11.60 -21.65 -6.06
C MET A 1 -10.29 -20.89 -6.23
N ARG A 2 -10.26 -19.56 -6.06
CA ARG A 2 -9.02 -18.80 -6.24
C ARG A 2 -8.09 -19.06 -5.05
N THR A 3 -6.87 -19.50 -5.32
CA THR A 3 -5.87 -19.84 -4.30
C THR A 3 -4.70 -18.88 -4.37
N LEU A 4 -4.33 -18.30 -3.23
CA LEU A 4 -3.10 -17.55 -3.07
C LEU A 4 -2.09 -18.36 -2.27
N THR A 5 -0.86 -18.48 -2.77
CA THR A 5 0.25 -18.93 -1.94
C THR A 5 1.15 -17.75 -1.57
N LEU A 6 1.67 -17.76 -0.35
CA LEU A 6 2.61 -16.78 0.17
C LEU A 6 3.90 -17.50 0.56
N ASP A 7 4.99 -17.17 -0.14
CA ASP A 7 6.32 -17.78 0.01
C ASP A 7 6.33 -19.32 -0.11
N ALA A 8 5.28 -19.89 -0.70
CA ALA A 8 5.15 -21.29 -1.03
C ALA A 8 4.90 -21.42 -2.53
N TYR A 9 5.32 -22.53 -3.12
CA TYR A 9 5.09 -22.79 -4.54
C TYR A 9 4.19 -24.00 -4.73
N LEU A 10 3.00 -23.77 -5.29
CA LEU A 10 2.07 -24.81 -5.72
C LEU A 10 1.67 -24.55 -7.17
N ASN A 11 1.50 -25.62 -7.94
CA ASN A 11 1.11 -25.54 -9.34
C ASN A 11 -0.26 -26.18 -9.54
N GLY A 12 -1.26 -25.37 -9.88
CA GLY A 12 -2.58 -25.86 -10.22
C GLY A 12 -3.48 -24.76 -10.80
N PRO A 13 -4.74 -25.10 -11.12
CA PRO A 13 -5.67 -24.14 -11.69
C PRO A 13 -5.99 -23.03 -10.67
N ASP A 14 -6.06 -21.79 -11.14
CA ASP A 14 -6.41 -20.61 -10.33
C ASP A 14 -5.51 -20.36 -9.11
N VAL A 15 -4.24 -20.80 -9.17
CA VAL A 15 -3.22 -20.52 -8.16
C VAL A 15 -2.42 -19.27 -8.54
N THR A 16 -2.33 -18.31 -7.62
CA THR A 16 -1.38 -17.20 -7.70
C THR A 16 -0.28 -17.43 -6.66
N ASN A 17 0.99 -17.52 -7.11
CA ASN A 17 2.13 -17.65 -6.21
C ASN A 17 2.78 -16.28 -5.99
N LEU A 18 2.77 -15.77 -4.76
CA LEU A 18 3.31 -14.46 -4.38
C LEU A 18 4.18 -14.55 -3.13
N ARG A 19 4.83 -13.44 -2.79
CA ARG A 19 5.60 -13.31 -1.56
C ARG A 19 4.76 -12.73 -0.44
N PHE A 20 5.07 -13.07 0.79
CA PHE A 20 4.41 -12.49 1.97
C PHE A 20 4.48 -10.94 1.97
N ARG A 21 5.62 -10.39 1.54
CA ARG A 21 5.88 -8.95 1.45
C ARG A 21 5.10 -8.23 0.35
N ASP A 22 4.55 -8.94 -0.64
CA ASP A 22 3.83 -8.30 -1.75
C ASP A 22 2.56 -7.61 -1.26
N ALA A 23 2.19 -6.47 -1.84
CA ALA A 23 1.04 -5.66 -1.40
C ALA A 23 -0.33 -6.19 -1.86
N VAL A 24 -0.37 -7.35 -2.51
CA VAL A 24 -1.61 -7.94 -3.04
C VAL A 24 -2.54 -8.33 -1.90
N THR A 25 -3.82 -7.93 -2.05
CA THR A 25 -4.87 -8.25 -1.08
C THR A 25 -5.20 -9.74 -1.10
N ILE A 26 -5.29 -10.35 0.08
CA ILE A 26 -5.71 -11.76 0.19
C ILE A 26 -7.23 -11.92 0.06
N PHE A 27 -8.00 -10.85 0.16
CA PHE A 27 -9.46 -10.91 0.24
C PHE A 27 -10.15 -11.26 -1.09
N GLU A 28 -9.41 -11.21 -2.20
CA GLU A 28 -9.87 -11.70 -3.50
C GLU A 28 -9.83 -13.23 -3.66
N TYR A 29 -9.25 -13.92 -2.68
CA TYR A 29 -9.03 -15.36 -2.72
C TYR A 29 -9.99 -16.09 -1.78
N ASP A 30 -10.23 -17.35 -2.07
CA ASP A 30 -11.04 -18.23 -1.22
C ASP A 30 -10.16 -18.96 -0.19
N MET A 31 -8.88 -19.17 -0.54
CA MET A 31 -7.88 -19.89 0.24
C MET A 31 -6.53 -19.18 0.15
N VAL A 32 -5.83 -19.11 1.29
CA VAL A 32 -4.44 -18.67 1.39
C VAL A 32 -3.60 -19.80 1.97
N ILE A 33 -2.48 -20.12 1.35
CA ILE A 33 -1.49 -21.09 1.84
C ILE A 33 -0.17 -20.34 2.08
N TRP A 34 0.33 -20.36 3.30
CA TRP A 34 1.56 -19.63 3.66
C TRP A 34 2.65 -20.59 4.13
N ASP A 35 3.86 -20.43 3.59
CA ASP A 35 5.07 -21.05 4.10
C ASP A 35 5.93 -20.01 4.86
N PRO A 36 5.85 -19.96 6.21
CA PRO A 36 6.65 -19.04 7.00
C PRO A 36 8.16 -19.29 6.94
N ALA A 37 8.63 -20.49 6.57
CA ALA A 37 10.07 -20.78 6.57
C ALA A 37 10.83 -20.03 5.47
N ASN A 38 10.15 -19.70 4.37
CA ASN A 38 10.76 -19.00 3.24
C ASN A 38 10.61 -17.46 3.37
N THR A 39 9.75 -16.98 4.27
CA THR A 39 9.42 -15.55 4.36
C THR A 39 10.62 -14.68 4.71
N LEU A 40 11.42 -15.08 5.71
CA LEU A 40 12.55 -14.27 6.17
C LEU A 40 13.64 -14.11 5.09
N GLU A 41 13.78 -15.08 4.20
CA GLU A 41 14.73 -15.04 3.08
C GLU A 41 14.35 -14.01 2.00
N THR A 42 13.09 -13.56 2.00
CA THR A 42 12.63 -12.51 1.07
C THR A 42 13.02 -11.10 1.49
N TYR A 43 13.61 -10.92 2.68
CA TYR A 43 14.13 -9.65 3.19
C TYR A 43 15.65 -9.68 3.23
N HIS A 44 16.28 -8.51 3.08
CA HIS A 44 17.74 -8.44 3.13
C HIS A 44 18.23 -8.66 4.56
N SER A 45 19.10 -9.65 4.74
CA SER A 45 19.82 -9.87 5.98
C SER A 45 21.17 -9.15 5.93
N SER A 46 21.48 -8.39 6.98
CA SER A 46 22.76 -7.69 7.12
C SER A 46 23.86 -8.56 7.73
N SER A 47 23.47 -9.53 8.56
CA SER A 47 24.35 -10.38 9.37
C SER A 47 23.52 -11.40 10.15
N TYR A 48 24.18 -12.36 10.79
CA TYR A 48 23.54 -13.19 11.82
C TYR A 48 23.88 -12.62 13.21
N HIS A 49 22.88 -12.55 14.09
CA HIS A 49 23.06 -12.19 15.50
C HIS A 49 22.49 -13.29 16.39
N LYS A 50 23.33 -13.85 17.27
CA LYS A 50 22.98 -14.95 18.18
C LYS A 50 22.28 -16.13 17.47
N GLY A 51 22.78 -16.50 16.29
CA GLY A 51 22.26 -17.64 15.51
C GLY A 51 21.03 -17.35 14.65
N HIS A 52 20.50 -16.13 14.66
CA HIS A 52 19.32 -15.73 13.87
C HIS A 52 19.64 -14.61 12.88
N PRO A 53 18.96 -14.55 11.73
CA PRO A 53 19.15 -13.48 10.75
C PRO A 53 18.83 -12.12 11.37
N ARG A 54 19.66 -11.12 11.07
CA ARG A 54 19.41 -9.71 11.38
C ARG A 54 18.99 -8.99 10.11
N ILE A 55 17.72 -8.63 10.05
CA ILE A 55 17.14 -7.83 8.97
C ILE A 55 17.92 -6.52 8.83
N ALA A 56 18.21 -6.13 7.60
CA ALA A 56 18.90 -4.90 7.30
C ALA A 56 18.09 -3.69 7.79
N ASP A 57 18.79 -2.64 8.23
CA ASP A 57 18.15 -1.48 8.85
C ASP A 57 17.14 -0.79 7.89
N TYR A 58 17.38 -0.84 6.57
CA TYR A 58 16.48 -0.28 5.56
C TYR A 58 15.23 -1.14 5.29
N ASP A 59 15.27 -2.44 5.58
CA ASP A 59 14.13 -3.37 5.43
C ASP A 59 13.33 -3.51 6.73
N THR A 60 13.84 -2.96 7.85
CA THR A 60 13.22 -3.12 9.16
C THR A 60 11.81 -2.51 9.23
N SER A 61 11.59 -1.35 8.61
CA SER A 61 10.24 -0.77 8.55
C SER A 61 9.30 -1.59 7.66
N ALA A 62 9.81 -2.16 6.57
CA ALA A 62 9.02 -2.96 5.64
C ALA A 62 8.52 -4.24 6.32
N ILE A 63 9.41 -5.05 6.91
CA ILE A 63 9.00 -6.30 7.57
C ILE A 63 8.01 -6.05 8.72
N ALA A 64 8.20 -4.97 9.49
CA ALA A 64 7.29 -4.62 10.57
C ALA A 64 5.89 -4.23 10.05
N GLN A 65 5.81 -3.48 8.95
CA GLN A 65 4.55 -3.14 8.29
C GLN A 65 3.88 -4.38 7.68
N ASP A 66 4.65 -5.23 7.01
CA ASP A 66 4.14 -6.45 6.37
C ASP A 66 3.60 -7.44 7.42
N ILE A 67 4.29 -7.62 8.56
CA ILE A 67 3.81 -8.42 9.70
C ILE A 67 2.48 -7.86 10.22
N GLY A 68 2.42 -6.55 10.50
CA GLY A 68 1.21 -5.92 11.01
C GLY A 68 0.03 -6.02 10.04
N ARG A 69 0.29 -5.82 8.74
CA ARG A 69 -0.70 -5.99 7.66
C ARG A 69 -1.21 -7.42 7.62
N ARG A 70 -0.31 -8.41 7.45
CA ARG A 70 -0.68 -9.81 7.26
C ARG A 70 -1.36 -10.41 8.47
N HIS A 71 -0.98 -10.02 9.68
CA HIS A 71 -1.71 -10.41 10.90
C HIS A 71 -3.18 -9.97 10.84
N LYS A 72 -3.41 -8.69 10.53
CA LYS A 72 -4.76 -8.13 10.42
C LYS A 72 -5.54 -8.81 9.30
N GLU A 73 -4.93 -8.96 8.12
CA GLU A 73 -5.54 -9.60 6.97
C GLU A 73 -5.93 -11.05 7.27
N PHE A 74 -5.02 -11.87 7.82
CA PHE A 74 -5.31 -13.27 8.16
C PHE A 74 -6.45 -13.41 9.15
N LYS A 75 -6.52 -12.52 10.15
CA LYS A 75 -7.61 -12.50 11.11
C LYS A 75 -8.94 -12.19 10.42
N GLU A 76 -9.00 -11.12 9.62
CA GLU A 76 -10.20 -10.73 8.88
C GLU A 76 -10.62 -11.80 7.87
N PHE A 77 -9.66 -12.44 7.20
CA PHE A 77 -9.89 -13.50 6.23
C PHE A 77 -10.55 -14.72 6.86
N LEU A 78 -10.05 -15.17 8.03
CA LEU A 78 -10.70 -16.21 8.82
C LEU A 78 -12.09 -15.77 9.29
N ASP A 79 -12.25 -14.52 9.70
CA ASP A 79 -13.55 -13.98 10.14
C ASP A 79 -14.58 -13.90 9.00
N MET A 80 -14.15 -13.89 7.75
CA MET A 80 -15.01 -13.98 6.57
C MET A 80 -15.45 -15.42 6.21
N GLY A 81 -15.06 -16.42 7.00
CA GLY A 81 -15.37 -17.82 6.69
C GLY A 81 -14.47 -18.44 5.60
N ARG A 82 -13.27 -17.87 5.39
CA ARG A 82 -12.27 -18.35 4.43
C ARG A 82 -11.25 -19.28 5.08
N THR A 83 -10.39 -19.88 4.25
CA THR A 83 -9.42 -20.88 4.70
C THR A 83 -7.99 -20.36 4.64
N LEU A 84 -7.32 -20.30 5.79
CA LEU A 84 -5.88 -20.06 5.89
C LEU A 84 -5.17 -21.38 6.23
N ALA A 85 -4.28 -21.84 5.36
CA ALA A 85 -3.39 -22.95 5.63
C ALA A 85 -1.96 -22.44 5.84
N ILE A 86 -1.28 -23.00 6.84
CA ILE A 86 0.10 -22.67 7.20
C ILE A 86 0.91 -23.95 7.20
N PHE A 87 2.00 -23.99 6.44
CA PHE A 87 2.99 -25.07 6.56
C PHE A 87 3.79 -24.85 7.83
N VAL A 88 3.59 -25.73 8.82
CA VAL A 88 4.15 -25.57 10.16
C VAL A 88 5.67 -25.54 10.07
N ALA A 89 6.26 -24.41 10.44
CA ALA A 89 7.71 -24.21 10.51
C ALA A 89 8.19 -24.24 11.96
N PRO A 90 9.50 -24.49 12.19
CA PRO A 90 10.15 -24.11 13.44
C PRO A 90 10.01 -22.61 13.72
N GLU A 91 10.40 -22.19 14.92
CA GLU A 91 10.50 -20.77 15.29
C GLU A 91 11.24 -19.96 14.21
N GLN A 92 10.60 -18.91 13.72
CA GLN A 92 11.10 -18.02 12.67
C GLN A 92 11.63 -16.74 13.32
N GLN A 93 12.65 -16.91 14.16
CA GLN A 93 13.24 -15.82 14.94
C GLN A 93 14.18 -14.95 14.09
N PHE A 94 14.09 -13.64 14.27
CA PHE A 94 14.95 -12.65 13.62
C PHE A 94 15.24 -11.45 14.52
N TRP A 95 16.29 -10.71 14.18
CA TRP A 95 16.66 -9.45 14.81
C TRP A 95 16.38 -8.27 13.89
N TYR A 96 15.94 -7.15 14.45
CA TYR A 96 15.63 -5.93 13.69
C TYR A 96 16.01 -4.68 14.49
N ALA A 97 16.23 -3.56 13.79
CA ALA A 97 16.53 -2.27 14.41
C ALA A 97 15.27 -1.57 14.93
N THR A 98 15.19 -1.27 16.23
CA THR A 98 14.01 -0.61 16.85
C THR A 98 13.82 0.86 16.46
N GLY A 99 14.74 1.44 15.68
CA GLY A 99 14.80 2.88 15.40
C GLY A 99 15.35 3.73 16.56
N LYS A 100 15.53 3.16 17.76
CA LYS A 100 16.18 3.84 18.89
C LYS A 100 17.69 3.77 18.75
N ARG A 101 18.38 4.86 19.07
CA ARG A 101 19.84 4.99 19.01
C ARG A 101 20.43 5.04 20.41
N GLN A 102 21.57 4.37 20.60
CA GLN A 102 22.34 4.41 21.84
C GLN A 102 23.75 4.97 21.58
N GLY A 103 24.09 6.05 22.28
CA GLY A 103 25.41 6.72 22.22
C GLY A 103 25.31 8.21 22.55
N ALA A 104 26.34 8.76 23.22
CA ALA A 104 26.45 10.21 23.41
C ALA A 104 26.86 10.82 22.07
N GLY A 105 26.11 11.80 21.56
CA GLY A 105 26.29 12.42 20.24
C GLY A 105 27.59 13.24 20.05
N GLY A 106 28.72 12.75 20.53
CA GLY A 106 30.04 13.33 20.32
C GLY A 106 30.60 12.97 18.94
N LYS A 107 31.37 13.90 18.34
CA LYS A 107 31.91 13.87 16.97
C LYS A 107 32.65 12.59 16.53
N ASN A 108 32.99 11.67 17.44
CA ASN A 108 33.72 10.43 17.16
C ASN A 108 33.21 9.18 17.92
N GLN A 109 31.98 9.20 18.48
CA GLN A 109 31.42 7.98 19.10
C GLN A 109 30.50 7.24 18.10
N PRO A 110 30.69 5.93 17.88
CA PRO A 110 29.82 5.16 17.00
C PRO A 110 28.41 5.07 17.62
N VAL A 111 27.44 5.64 16.92
CA VAL A 111 26.02 5.51 17.26
C VAL A 111 25.57 4.09 16.91
N LYS A 112 25.11 3.32 17.90
CA LYS A 112 24.58 1.98 17.67
C LYS A 112 23.06 2.01 17.67
N ASN A 113 22.44 1.42 16.64
CA ASN A 113 21.01 1.16 16.64
C ASN A 113 20.71 0.07 17.68
N ILE A 114 19.69 0.31 18.51
CA ILE A 114 19.18 -0.69 19.44
C ILE A 114 18.43 -1.73 18.63
N ILE A 115 18.85 -2.99 18.75
CA ILE A 115 18.20 -4.13 18.10
C ILE A 115 17.33 -4.89 19.09
N ASP A 116 16.25 -5.50 18.58
CA ASP A 116 15.34 -6.35 19.35
C ASP A 116 15.07 -7.66 18.58
N ARG A 117 14.48 -8.65 19.27
CA ARG A 117 14.17 -9.98 18.73
C ARG A 117 12.67 -10.14 18.54
N ALA A 118 12.28 -10.77 17.44
CA ALA A 118 10.91 -11.17 17.15
C ALA A 118 10.85 -12.59 16.59
N ASP A 119 9.67 -13.21 16.65
CA ASP A 119 9.34 -14.43 15.92
C ASP A 119 8.21 -14.14 14.93
N LEU A 120 8.43 -14.47 13.66
CA LEU A 120 7.49 -14.16 12.59
C LEU A 120 6.15 -14.89 12.74
N VAL A 121 6.18 -16.18 13.08
CA VAL A 121 4.97 -17.01 13.17
C VAL A 121 4.10 -16.57 14.34
N GLU A 122 4.73 -16.28 15.48
CA GLU A 122 4.07 -15.76 16.68
C GLU A 122 3.36 -14.43 16.43
N LEU A 123 4.02 -13.51 15.72
CA LEU A 123 3.47 -12.17 15.47
C LEU A 123 2.37 -12.14 14.41
N VAL A 124 2.43 -13.04 13.43
CA VAL A 124 1.52 -13.02 12.28
C VAL A 124 0.26 -13.85 12.51
N THR A 125 0.35 -14.99 13.20
CA THR A 125 -0.76 -15.96 13.25
C THR A 125 -1.89 -15.51 14.19
N PRO A 126 -3.17 -15.41 13.74
CA PRO A 126 -4.29 -14.94 14.57
C PRO A 126 -4.64 -15.84 15.77
N ALA A 127 -4.30 -17.12 15.70
CA ALA A 127 -4.44 -18.09 16.78
C ALA A 127 -3.07 -18.73 17.05
N PRO A 128 -2.30 -18.21 18.03
CA PRO A 128 -0.92 -18.60 18.21
C PRO A 128 -0.83 -20.08 18.59
N PHE A 129 0.22 -20.72 18.11
CA PHE A 129 0.60 -22.09 18.42
C PHE A 129 2.09 -22.10 18.80
N LYS A 130 2.51 -23.07 19.60
CA LYS A 130 3.90 -23.27 19.96
C LYS A 130 4.44 -24.52 19.31
N VAL A 131 5.69 -24.43 18.88
CA VAL A 131 6.40 -25.52 18.20
C VAL A 131 7.71 -25.83 18.90
N THR A 132 8.09 -27.10 18.83
CA THR A 132 9.47 -27.54 19.02
C THR A 132 10.01 -28.01 17.67
N THR A 133 11.25 -27.64 17.35
CA THR A 133 11.95 -28.13 16.16
C THR A 133 12.03 -29.65 16.15
N GLY A 134 11.64 -30.27 15.04
CA GLY A 134 11.72 -31.71 14.87
C GLY A 134 11.37 -32.10 13.46
N GLU A 135 12.23 -32.86 12.81
CA GLU A 135 12.09 -33.23 11.39
C GLU A 135 11.79 -34.71 11.21
N GLY A 136 10.97 -35.04 10.20
CA GLY A 136 10.84 -36.41 9.72
C GLY A 136 9.76 -36.57 8.65
N THR A 137 9.67 -37.78 8.11
CA THR A 137 8.74 -38.14 7.02
C THR A 137 7.61 -39.08 7.48
N ARG A 138 7.73 -39.64 8.69
CA ARG A 138 6.79 -40.64 9.22
C ARG A 138 5.57 -39.97 9.83
N ILE A 139 4.58 -39.65 9.01
CA ILE A 139 3.34 -38.99 9.41
C ILE A 139 2.18 -39.99 9.47
N SER A 140 1.28 -39.83 10.45
CA SER A 140 0.04 -40.58 10.57
C SER A 140 -1.14 -39.63 10.69
N ALA A 141 -2.07 -39.70 9.73
CA ALA A 141 -3.28 -38.88 9.73
C ALA A 141 -4.26 -39.29 10.83
N ARG A 142 -4.83 -38.30 11.51
CA ARG A 142 -5.97 -38.43 12.44
C ARG A 142 -7.31 -38.11 11.76
N HIS A 143 -7.30 -37.22 10.78
CA HIS A 143 -8.48 -36.89 9.96
C HIS A 143 -8.62 -37.82 8.73
N GLN A 144 -9.85 -38.29 8.45
CA GLN A 144 -10.10 -39.26 7.36
C GLN A 144 -9.76 -38.70 5.97
N GLY A 145 -10.21 -37.48 5.64
CA GLY A 145 -9.91 -36.87 4.35
C GLY A 145 -8.41 -36.62 4.14
N TYR A 146 -7.70 -36.28 5.22
CA TYR A 146 -6.24 -36.05 5.16
C TYR A 146 -5.48 -37.37 4.98
N ARG A 147 -6.00 -38.49 5.52
CA ARG A 147 -5.40 -39.81 5.34
C ARG A 147 -5.29 -40.20 3.86
N SER A 148 -6.33 -39.95 3.07
CA SER A 148 -6.31 -40.24 1.63
C SER A 148 -5.26 -39.40 0.91
N LEU A 149 -5.21 -38.10 1.20
CA LEU A 149 -4.24 -37.17 0.61
C LEU A 149 -2.79 -37.55 0.95
N LEU A 150 -2.52 -37.86 2.22
CA LEU A 150 -1.21 -38.30 2.71
C LEU A 150 -0.76 -39.60 2.04
N SER A 151 -1.68 -40.56 1.87
CA SER A 151 -1.37 -41.87 1.27
C SER A 151 -1.10 -41.78 -0.23
N ALA A 152 -1.76 -40.86 -0.92
CA ALA A 152 -1.60 -40.68 -2.37
C ALA A 152 -0.24 -40.06 -2.75
N ASN A 153 0.35 -39.26 -1.86
CA ASN A 153 1.55 -38.46 -2.15
C ASN A 153 2.58 -38.54 -1.01
N THR A 154 2.81 -39.73 -0.44
CA THR A 154 3.59 -39.89 0.80
C THR A 154 5.01 -39.30 0.72
N GLU A 155 5.63 -39.33 -0.46
CA GLU A 155 6.95 -38.77 -0.75
C GLU A 155 6.98 -37.23 -0.75
N ARG A 156 5.82 -36.57 -0.87
CA ARG A 156 5.69 -35.11 -0.84
C ARG A 156 5.58 -34.57 0.57
N TRP A 157 5.18 -35.40 1.54
CA TRP A 157 4.86 -34.95 2.89
C TRP A 157 6.02 -35.20 3.87
N TRP A 158 6.36 -34.18 4.61
CA TRP A 158 7.31 -34.25 5.72
C TRP A 158 6.92 -33.24 6.80
N PHE A 159 7.53 -33.30 7.96
CA PHE A 159 7.34 -32.29 8.99
C PHE A 159 8.70 -31.77 9.43
N ARG A 160 8.74 -30.49 9.77
CA ARG A 160 9.94 -29.77 10.26
C ARG A 160 9.75 -29.23 11.69
N ALA A 161 8.55 -29.34 12.24
CA ALA A 161 8.21 -28.94 13.59
C ALA A 161 7.11 -29.81 14.20
N ILE A 162 7.11 -29.87 15.53
CA ILE A 162 6.10 -30.56 16.35
C ILE A 162 5.30 -29.49 17.09
N LEU A 163 3.98 -29.57 17.01
CA LEU A 163 3.06 -28.67 17.71
C LEU A 163 2.92 -29.11 19.18
N ASP A 164 3.34 -28.25 20.11
CA ASP A 164 3.21 -28.46 21.55
C ASP A 164 1.93 -27.83 22.12
N GLU A 165 1.57 -26.65 21.61
CA GLU A 165 0.30 -25.95 21.90
C GLU A 165 -0.30 -25.51 20.55
N PHE A 166 -1.58 -25.78 20.30
CA PHE A 166 -2.22 -25.45 19.02
C PHE A 166 -3.74 -25.32 19.19
N PRO A 167 -4.41 -24.55 18.31
CA PRO A 167 -5.86 -24.46 18.31
C PRO A 167 -6.51 -25.66 17.59
N GLY A 168 -7.72 -26.02 18.03
CA GLY A 168 -8.55 -27.03 17.35
C GLY A 168 -8.09 -28.48 17.55
N ASP A 169 -8.38 -29.32 16.57
CA ASP A 169 -8.21 -30.76 16.66
C ASP A 169 -6.94 -31.22 15.92
N PRO A 170 -6.22 -32.26 16.42
CA PRO A 170 -5.09 -32.84 15.71
C PRO A 170 -5.48 -33.38 14.34
N LEU A 171 -4.81 -32.91 13.30
CA LEU A 171 -4.93 -33.39 11.92
C LEU A 171 -4.00 -34.59 11.66
N ALA A 172 -2.77 -34.51 12.19
CA ALA A 172 -1.70 -35.46 11.93
C ALA A 172 -0.72 -35.55 13.11
N VAL A 173 -0.11 -36.72 13.28
CA VAL A 173 0.91 -36.98 14.30
C VAL A 173 2.13 -37.68 13.72
N VAL A 174 3.25 -37.65 14.44
CA VAL A 174 4.39 -38.53 14.14
C VAL A 174 3.98 -39.99 14.36
N ALA A 175 4.20 -40.83 13.36
CA ALA A 175 3.74 -42.22 13.35
C ALA A 175 4.27 -43.00 14.58
N GLY A 176 3.36 -43.70 15.26
CA GLY A 176 3.68 -44.44 16.49
C GLY A 176 3.77 -43.58 17.76
N THR A 177 3.42 -42.29 17.68
CA THR A 177 3.44 -41.38 18.84
C THR A 177 2.15 -40.55 18.91
N ASN A 178 2.08 -39.68 19.93
CA ASN A 178 1.05 -38.64 20.06
C ASN A 178 1.59 -37.23 19.78
N LYS A 179 2.79 -37.09 19.21
CA LYS A 179 3.38 -35.79 18.87
C LYS A 179 2.68 -35.21 17.65
N CYS A 180 1.97 -34.09 17.84
CA CYS A 180 1.17 -33.43 16.82
C CYS A 180 2.07 -32.73 15.81
N VAL A 181 1.77 -32.85 14.50
CA VAL A 181 2.51 -32.18 13.42
C VAL A 181 1.59 -31.45 12.45
N GLY A 182 0.28 -31.50 12.71
CA GLY A 182 -0.71 -30.71 11.99
C GLY A 182 -2.01 -30.67 12.78
N ALA A 183 -2.78 -29.60 12.62
CA ALA A 183 -4.03 -29.34 13.33
C ALA A 183 -5.04 -28.64 12.41
N ILE A 184 -6.32 -28.73 12.78
CA ILE A 184 -7.40 -28.03 12.11
C ILE A 184 -8.25 -27.31 13.16
N HIS A 185 -8.42 -26.00 12.99
CA HIS A 185 -9.25 -25.18 13.84
C HIS A 185 -10.32 -24.46 13.02
N ARG A 186 -11.54 -24.43 13.55
CA ARG A 186 -12.64 -23.65 12.98
C ARG A 186 -13.05 -22.56 13.96
N ASN A 187 -13.12 -21.32 13.49
CA ASN A 187 -13.64 -20.23 14.31
C ASN A 187 -15.18 -20.21 14.28
N GLU A 188 -15.78 -19.37 15.12
CA GLU A 188 -17.24 -19.22 15.24
C GLU A 188 -17.91 -18.70 13.96
N LYS A 189 -17.15 -18.04 13.06
CA LYS A 189 -17.63 -17.49 11.79
C LYS A 189 -17.45 -18.46 10.61
N GLY A 190 -17.04 -19.70 10.88
CA GLY A 190 -16.87 -20.76 9.88
C GLY A 190 -15.52 -20.74 9.12
N GLY A 191 -14.62 -19.84 9.48
CA GLY A 191 -13.25 -19.80 8.94
C GLY A 191 -12.42 -20.98 9.42
N ILE A 192 -11.51 -21.43 8.56
CA ILE A 192 -10.69 -22.61 8.81
C ILE A 192 -9.21 -22.20 8.87
N LEU A 193 -8.59 -22.44 10.02
CA LEU A 193 -7.13 -22.41 10.17
C LEU A 193 -6.59 -23.84 10.10
N LEU A 194 -5.80 -24.12 9.06
CA LEU A 194 -5.12 -25.40 8.86
C LEU A 194 -3.64 -25.26 9.16
N LEU A 195 -3.16 -26.03 10.12
CA LEU A 195 -1.74 -26.21 10.37
C LEU A 195 -1.33 -27.53 9.72
N LEU A 196 -0.56 -27.45 8.64
CA LEU A 196 -0.18 -28.61 7.83
C LEU A 196 1.29 -28.97 8.08
N PRO A 197 1.63 -30.28 8.07
CA PRO A 197 3.00 -30.68 7.79
C PRO A 197 3.47 -30.06 6.47
N ASP A 198 4.78 -29.96 6.31
CA ASP A 198 5.38 -29.38 5.12
C ASP A 198 5.13 -30.27 3.88
N PHE A 199 5.07 -29.63 2.72
CA PHE A 199 4.71 -30.23 1.45
C PHE A 199 5.71 -29.84 0.37
N LYS A 200 6.39 -30.83 -0.18
CA LYS A 200 7.36 -30.65 -1.25
C LYS A 200 6.65 -30.24 -2.54
N GLY A 201 6.79 -28.98 -2.94
CA GLY A 201 6.34 -28.47 -4.23
C GLY A 201 6.94 -29.21 -5.44
N PRO A 202 6.47 -28.95 -6.67
CA PRO A 202 6.99 -29.58 -7.88
C PRO A 202 8.50 -29.32 -8.01
N ASP A 203 9.26 -30.33 -8.47
CA ASP A 203 10.68 -30.15 -8.76
C ASP A 203 10.82 -29.18 -9.94
N TYR A 204 11.61 -28.12 -9.76
CA TYR A 204 12.05 -27.31 -10.89
C TYR A 204 13.04 -28.16 -11.71
N PRO A 205 12.97 -28.17 -13.05
CA PRO A 205 14.16 -28.53 -13.81
C PRO A 205 15.23 -27.50 -13.44
N GLU A 206 16.26 -27.94 -12.72
CA GLU A 206 17.44 -27.14 -12.47
C GLU A 206 17.97 -26.69 -13.83
N ILE A 207 17.83 -25.41 -14.16
CA ILE A 207 18.67 -24.81 -15.19
C ILE A 207 20.04 -24.73 -14.53
N GLN A 208 20.85 -25.76 -14.71
CA GLN A 208 22.27 -25.71 -14.40
C GLN A 208 22.85 -24.53 -15.18
N GLN A 209 23.02 -23.40 -14.51
CA GLN A 209 24.03 -22.41 -14.90
C GLN A 209 25.39 -22.91 -14.43
N ASP A 210 25.75 -24.12 -14.86
CA ASP A 210 27.14 -24.55 -14.82
C ASP A 210 27.82 -23.85 -15.99
N VAL A 211 28.31 -22.64 -15.72
CA VAL A 211 29.43 -22.08 -16.50
C VAL A 211 30.68 -22.84 -16.06
N GLU A 212 30.76 -24.12 -16.41
CA GLU A 212 32.03 -24.81 -16.51
C GLU A 212 32.35 -24.94 -18.00
N GLU A 213 33.50 -24.36 -18.38
CA GLU A 213 34.12 -24.55 -19.69
C GLU A 213 34.37 -26.05 -19.93
N ASN A 214 33.40 -26.74 -20.52
CA ASN A 214 33.58 -28.08 -21.03
C ASN A 214 33.02 -28.19 -22.45
N ASP A 215 33.95 -28.47 -23.35
CA ASP A 215 33.89 -28.28 -24.80
C ASP A 215 33.06 -29.36 -25.53
N ASN A 216 32.00 -29.92 -24.93
CA ASN A 216 31.26 -31.03 -25.57
C ASN A 216 29.84 -31.32 -25.01
N LEU A 217 28.93 -30.36 -25.06
CA LEU A 217 27.49 -30.63 -24.96
C LEU A 217 26.75 -30.09 -26.19
N GLN A 218 26.03 -30.98 -26.87
CA GLN A 218 25.14 -30.63 -27.97
C GLN A 218 24.10 -29.63 -27.49
N LEU A 219 24.23 -28.38 -27.93
CA LEU A 219 23.29 -27.30 -27.64
C LEU A 219 21.89 -27.67 -28.15
N ILE A 220 20.89 -27.52 -27.28
CA ILE A 220 19.50 -27.31 -27.69
C ILE A 220 19.50 -26.00 -28.49
N ASN A 221 19.22 -26.10 -29.79
CA ASN A 221 19.70 -25.13 -30.78
C ASN A 221 18.67 -24.08 -31.18
N SER A 222 17.66 -23.81 -30.35
CA SER A 222 16.85 -22.61 -30.54
C SER A 222 16.14 -22.17 -29.26
N LYS A 223 16.02 -20.85 -29.12
CA LYS A 223 15.19 -20.19 -28.10
C LYS A 223 13.72 -20.64 -28.18
N GLU A 224 13.30 -21.11 -29.35
CA GLU A 224 11.96 -21.61 -29.67
C GLU A 224 11.69 -23.00 -29.08
N GLU A 225 12.66 -23.92 -29.07
CA GLU A 225 12.53 -25.23 -28.40
C GLU A 225 12.47 -25.09 -26.87
N LEU A 226 13.19 -24.13 -26.30
CA LEU A 226 13.13 -23.82 -24.87
C LEU A 226 11.77 -23.23 -24.47
N VAL A 227 11.24 -22.33 -25.30
CA VAL A 227 9.90 -21.76 -25.14
C VAL A 227 8.83 -22.84 -25.27
N LEU A 228 8.92 -23.74 -26.26
CA LEU A 228 7.97 -24.86 -26.40
C LEU A 228 8.03 -25.84 -25.21
N ALA A 229 9.22 -26.10 -24.66
CA ALA A 229 9.38 -26.94 -23.47
C ALA A 229 8.81 -26.28 -22.21
N MET A 230 8.93 -24.95 -22.09
CA MET A 230 8.33 -24.16 -21.00
C MET A 230 6.80 -24.06 -21.16
N GLU A 231 6.29 -23.79 -22.36
CA GLU A 231 4.86 -23.73 -22.68
C GLU A 231 4.17 -25.10 -22.49
N SER A 232 4.87 -26.20 -22.79
CA SER A 232 4.35 -27.55 -22.55
C SER A 232 4.43 -28.00 -21.09
N ALA A 233 5.34 -27.42 -20.29
CA ALA A 233 5.40 -27.60 -18.85
C ALA A 233 4.34 -26.75 -18.10
N GLU A 234 4.04 -25.55 -18.60
CA GLU A 234 2.95 -24.70 -18.11
C GLU A 234 1.55 -25.34 -18.29
N GLN A 235 1.43 -26.34 -19.18
CA GLN A 235 0.16 -27.05 -19.43
C GLN A 235 -0.06 -28.32 -18.60
N ARG A 236 0.84 -28.67 -17.68
CA ARG A 236 0.61 -29.78 -16.73
C ARG A 236 0.63 -29.26 -15.31
N PHE A 237 -0.55 -29.10 -14.72
CA PHE A 237 -0.70 -28.87 -13.29
C PHE A 237 -0.06 -30.01 -12.50
N ASP A 238 0.58 -29.67 -11.38
CA ASP A 238 1.13 -30.66 -10.47
C ASP A 238 -0.02 -31.37 -9.75
N GLN A 239 -0.21 -32.66 -10.04
CA GLN A 239 -1.35 -33.43 -9.54
C GLN A 239 -1.41 -33.44 -8.00
N ALA A 240 -0.26 -33.50 -7.33
CA ALA A 240 -0.19 -33.50 -5.87
C ALA A 240 -0.64 -32.15 -5.28
N SER A 241 -0.23 -31.02 -5.89
CA SER A 241 -0.71 -29.68 -5.55
C SER A 241 -2.23 -29.57 -5.76
N VAL A 242 -2.75 -30.06 -6.90
CA VAL A 242 -4.19 -30.04 -7.19
C VAL A 242 -4.99 -30.83 -6.16
N GLU A 243 -4.50 -32.01 -5.76
CA GLU A 243 -5.14 -32.85 -4.75
C GLU A 243 -5.15 -32.20 -3.37
N LEU A 244 -4.04 -31.55 -2.97
CA LEU A 244 -3.97 -30.78 -1.73
C LEU A 244 -5.04 -29.70 -1.70
N MET A 245 -5.12 -28.88 -2.74
CA MET A 245 -6.07 -27.77 -2.81
C MET A 245 -7.53 -28.26 -2.86
N THR A 246 -7.80 -29.32 -3.62
CA THR A 246 -9.13 -29.92 -3.70
C THR A 246 -9.56 -30.51 -2.35
N TRP A 247 -8.63 -31.13 -1.62
CA TRP A 247 -8.91 -31.60 -0.27
C TRP A 247 -9.21 -30.44 0.68
N ILE A 248 -8.43 -29.36 0.66
CA ILE A 248 -8.70 -28.19 1.50
C ILE A 248 -10.06 -27.58 1.17
N GLU A 249 -10.42 -27.49 -0.11
CA GLU A 249 -11.74 -27.03 -0.56
C GLU A 249 -12.87 -27.89 0.02
N SER A 250 -12.70 -29.22 0.02
CA SER A 250 -13.69 -30.16 0.56
C SER A 250 -13.99 -29.93 2.04
N LEU A 251 -13.05 -29.36 2.80
CA LEU A 251 -13.27 -29.04 4.23
C LEU A 251 -14.29 -27.92 4.43
N ARG A 252 -14.57 -27.10 3.41
CA ARG A 252 -15.60 -26.06 3.50
C ARG A 252 -17.02 -26.62 3.38
N ILE A 253 -17.17 -27.81 2.82
CA ILE A 253 -18.46 -28.46 2.59
C ILE A 253 -18.82 -29.27 3.83
N THR A 254 -19.74 -28.76 4.65
CA THR A 254 -20.29 -29.53 5.77
C THR A 254 -21.48 -30.36 5.29
N GLY A 255 -21.39 -31.70 5.43
CA GLY A 255 -22.57 -32.58 5.37
C GLY A 255 -22.85 -33.38 4.09
N THR A 256 -21.96 -33.41 3.10
CA THR A 256 -22.14 -34.28 1.92
C THR A 256 -20.85 -35.03 1.58
N GLU A 257 -21.00 -36.29 1.16
CA GLU A 257 -19.93 -37.15 0.66
C GLU A 257 -19.06 -36.39 -0.36
N PRO A 258 -17.73 -36.39 -0.22
CA PRO A 258 -16.86 -35.65 -1.13
C PRO A 258 -17.05 -36.19 -2.56
N PRO A 259 -17.18 -35.32 -3.56
CA PRO A 259 -17.39 -35.75 -4.94
C PRO A 259 -16.21 -36.61 -5.39
N PRO A 260 -16.45 -37.73 -6.09
CA PRO A 260 -15.37 -38.59 -6.54
C PRO A 260 -14.48 -37.84 -7.54
N PRO A 261 -13.16 -38.11 -7.58
CA PRO A 261 -12.22 -37.37 -8.42
C PRO A 261 -12.56 -37.35 -9.90
N TRP A 262 -13.40 -38.25 -10.42
CA TRP A 262 -13.80 -38.27 -11.83
C TRP A 262 -14.94 -37.29 -12.17
N LEU A 263 -15.63 -36.72 -11.17
CA LEU A 263 -16.85 -35.93 -11.38
C LEU A 263 -16.59 -34.61 -12.14
N HIS A 264 -15.38 -34.04 -12.05
CA HIS A 264 -15.00 -32.82 -12.77
C HIS A 264 -15.14 -32.94 -14.31
N ARG A 265 -15.24 -34.17 -14.85
CA ARG A 265 -15.41 -34.44 -16.27
C ARG A 265 -16.84 -34.25 -16.77
N TYR A 266 -17.81 -34.08 -15.87
CA TYR A 266 -19.22 -33.94 -16.19
C TYR A 266 -19.69 -32.55 -15.75
N ARG A 267 -20.37 -31.84 -16.65
CA ARG A 267 -21.03 -30.55 -16.42
C ARG A 267 -22.50 -30.69 -16.85
N PHE A 268 -23.42 -30.06 -16.13
CA PHE A 268 -24.80 -29.95 -16.59
C PHE A 268 -24.89 -28.96 -17.75
N ALA A 269 -25.88 -29.13 -18.64
CA ALA A 269 -26.05 -28.23 -19.77
C ALA A 269 -26.37 -26.79 -19.31
N GLU A 270 -27.07 -26.64 -18.18
CA GLU A 270 -27.37 -25.33 -17.58
C GLU A 270 -26.13 -24.65 -16.95
N ASP A 271 -25.06 -25.41 -16.65
CA ASP A 271 -23.81 -24.86 -16.10
C ASP A 271 -23.14 -23.94 -17.12
N ALA A 272 -23.25 -24.24 -18.42
CA ALA A 272 -22.70 -23.39 -19.48
C ALA A 272 -23.42 -22.03 -19.55
N THR A 273 -24.75 -22.03 -19.42
CA THR A 273 -25.53 -20.78 -19.39
C THR A 273 -25.29 -19.97 -18.12
N THR A 274 -25.13 -20.66 -16.98
CA THR A 274 -24.83 -20.01 -15.69
C THR A 274 -23.43 -19.41 -15.69
N ALA A 275 -22.43 -20.15 -16.19
CA ALA A 275 -21.06 -19.65 -16.34
C ALA A 275 -20.98 -18.42 -17.25
N GLN A 276 -21.71 -18.41 -18.38
CA GLN A 276 -21.82 -17.24 -19.24
C GLN A 276 -22.40 -16.02 -18.50
N LYS A 277 -23.44 -16.22 -17.68
CA LYS A 277 -24.04 -15.14 -16.90
C LYS A 277 -23.10 -14.60 -15.82
N ILE A 278 -22.34 -15.48 -15.16
CA ILE A 278 -21.30 -15.10 -14.20
C ILE A 278 -20.24 -14.24 -14.91
N THR A 279 -19.72 -14.69 -16.05
CA THR A 279 -18.74 -13.92 -16.83
C THR A 279 -19.27 -12.55 -17.29
N GLU A 280 -20.56 -12.44 -17.68
CA GLU A 280 -21.18 -11.14 -17.97
C GLU A 280 -21.21 -10.22 -16.75
N LEU A 281 -21.62 -10.75 -15.59
CA LEU A 281 -21.70 -9.97 -14.35
C LEU A 281 -20.32 -9.56 -13.83
N GLU A 282 -19.32 -10.41 -14.00
CA GLU A 282 -17.92 -10.09 -13.68
C GLU A 282 -17.39 -8.94 -14.55
N LYS A 283 -17.67 -8.97 -15.85
CA LYS A 283 -17.31 -7.84 -16.75
C LYS A 283 -18.01 -6.54 -16.37
N GLU A 284 -19.28 -6.61 -15.98
CA GLU A 284 -20.04 -5.44 -15.53
C GLU A 284 -19.47 -4.88 -14.22
N LYS A 285 -19.12 -5.76 -13.27
CA LYS A 285 -18.43 -5.39 -12.03
C LYS A 285 -17.10 -4.69 -12.33
N ASP A 286 -16.27 -5.24 -13.20
CA ASP A 286 -14.99 -4.64 -13.57
C ASP A 286 -15.17 -3.25 -14.21
N ARG A 287 -16.20 -3.08 -15.05
CA ARG A 287 -16.57 -1.79 -15.64
C ARG A 287 -16.95 -0.76 -14.56
N ILE A 288 -17.82 -1.15 -13.63
CA ILE A 288 -18.27 -0.28 -12.53
C ILE A 288 -17.10 0.08 -11.62
N CYS A 289 -16.19 -0.86 -11.31
CA CYS A 289 -15.00 -0.57 -10.52
C CYS A 289 -14.09 0.44 -11.21
N ALA A 290 -13.86 0.31 -12.52
CA ALA A 290 -13.08 1.30 -13.28
C ALA A 290 -13.75 2.69 -13.27
N GLU A 291 -15.07 2.75 -13.34
CA GLU A 291 -15.83 4.00 -13.21
C GLU A 291 -15.68 4.63 -11.82
N ILE A 292 -15.75 3.82 -10.75
CA ILE A 292 -15.51 4.26 -9.37
C ILE A 292 -14.07 4.81 -9.21
N GLU A 293 -13.06 4.12 -9.74
CA GLU A 293 -11.67 4.58 -9.68
C GLU A 293 -11.48 5.94 -10.38
N GLU A 294 -12.16 6.16 -11.51
CA GLU A 294 -12.13 7.44 -12.21
C GLU A 294 -12.78 8.55 -11.38
N PHE A 295 -13.94 8.29 -10.75
CA PHE A 295 -14.57 9.24 -9.83
C PHE A 295 -13.72 9.49 -8.57
N GLN A 296 -13.00 8.49 -8.07
CA GLN A 296 -12.07 8.66 -6.95
C GLN A 296 -10.88 9.53 -7.33
N LYS A 297 -10.28 9.35 -8.51
CA LYS A 297 -9.23 10.24 -9.02
C LYS A 297 -9.72 11.68 -9.17
N HIS A 298 -10.96 11.87 -9.63
CA HIS A 298 -11.60 13.18 -9.68
C HIS A 298 -11.75 13.80 -8.28
N ASN A 299 -12.14 13.01 -7.28
CA ASN A 299 -12.23 13.46 -5.89
C ASN A 299 -10.85 13.81 -5.30
N ASP A 300 -9.80 13.03 -5.58
CA ASP A 300 -8.44 13.30 -5.12
C ASP A 300 -7.92 14.66 -5.62
N VAL A 301 -8.25 15.03 -6.87
CA VAL A 301 -7.95 16.37 -7.41
C VAL A 301 -8.69 17.44 -6.61
N SER A 302 -9.97 17.22 -6.30
CA SER A 302 -10.75 18.17 -5.49
C SER A 302 -10.24 18.27 -4.04
N ASP A 303 -9.75 17.18 -3.46
CA ASP A 303 -9.20 17.15 -2.11
C ASP A 303 -7.85 17.84 -2.00
N LYS A 304 -7.02 17.80 -3.05
CA LYS A 304 -5.77 18.58 -3.11
C LYS A 304 -6.02 20.07 -2.92
N TRP A 305 -7.08 20.62 -3.53
CA TRP A 305 -7.42 22.05 -3.39
C TRP A 305 -7.82 22.43 -1.97
N LYS A 306 -8.37 21.50 -1.17
CA LYS A 306 -8.68 21.75 0.25
C LYS A 306 -7.44 22.08 1.09
N ARG A 307 -6.23 21.79 0.62
CA ARG A 307 -4.97 22.20 1.28
C ARG A 307 -4.85 23.71 1.44
N LEU A 308 -5.44 24.50 0.54
CA LEU A 308 -5.53 25.97 0.69
C LEU A 308 -6.24 26.39 1.98
N LEU A 309 -7.06 25.51 2.59
CA LEU A 309 -7.77 25.80 3.82
C LEU A 309 -6.90 25.62 5.07
N TYR A 310 -5.93 24.70 5.09
CA TYR A 310 -5.24 24.31 6.32
C TYR A 310 -3.70 24.29 6.25
N ALA A 311 -3.11 24.18 5.06
CA ALA A 311 -1.67 24.03 4.88
C ALA A 311 -0.88 25.27 5.33
N SER A 312 0.43 25.09 5.53
CA SER A 312 1.41 26.13 5.85
C SER A 312 2.80 25.77 5.34
N GLY A 313 3.68 26.76 5.14
CA GLY A 313 5.04 26.54 4.63
C GLY A 313 5.02 26.05 3.18
N ASP A 314 6.00 25.24 2.80
CA ASP A 314 6.18 24.73 1.43
C ASP A 314 4.92 24.07 0.84
N GLU A 315 4.15 23.33 1.64
CA GLU A 315 2.92 22.70 1.15
C GLU A 315 1.86 23.73 0.74
N LEU A 316 1.77 24.86 1.45
CA LEU A 316 0.88 25.95 1.08
C LEU A 316 1.42 26.70 -0.14
N GLU A 317 2.73 26.92 -0.22
CA GLU A 317 3.39 27.56 -1.37
C GLU A 317 3.12 26.78 -2.66
N GLU A 318 3.34 25.47 -2.65
CA GLU A 318 3.10 24.60 -3.80
C GLU A 318 1.64 24.67 -4.28
N GLN A 319 0.69 24.70 -3.34
CA GLN A 319 -0.73 24.78 -3.69
C GLN A 319 -1.14 26.17 -4.17
N VAL A 320 -0.52 27.22 -3.65
CA VAL A 320 -0.72 28.58 -4.16
C VAL A 320 -0.13 28.72 -5.57
N MET A 321 1.03 28.11 -5.87
CA MET A 321 1.59 28.06 -7.22
C MET A 321 0.64 27.36 -8.19
N ALA A 322 0.11 26.20 -7.80
CA ALA A 322 -0.87 25.47 -8.61
C ALA A 322 -2.12 26.32 -8.87
N ALA A 323 -2.62 27.04 -7.85
CA ALA A 323 -3.76 27.92 -7.99
C ALA A 323 -3.49 29.04 -9.01
N PHE A 324 -2.39 29.77 -8.88
CA PHE A 324 -2.06 30.85 -9.83
C PHE A 324 -1.82 30.33 -11.26
N SER A 325 -1.22 29.15 -11.41
CA SER A 325 -1.05 28.54 -12.73
C SER A 325 -2.41 28.24 -13.39
N LEU A 326 -3.37 27.73 -12.62
CA LEU A 326 -4.74 27.48 -13.10
C LEU A 326 -5.47 28.78 -13.46
N LEU A 327 -5.22 29.88 -12.74
CA LEU A 327 -5.76 31.21 -13.06
C LEU A 327 -5.15 31.82 -14.34
N GLY A 328 -4.12 31.20 -14.91
CA GLY A 328 -3.49 31.61 -16.17
C GLY A 328 -2.21 32.41 -16.01
N PHE A 329 -1.59 32.42 -14.83
CA PHE A 329 -0.24 32.98 -14.66
C PHE A 329 0.82 31.97 -15.10
N HIS A 330 1.92 32.48 -15.67
CA HIS A 330 3.18 31.72 -15.68
C HIS A 330 3.82 31.84 -14.30
N VAL A 331 4.10 30.71 -13.65
CA VAL A 331 4.48 30.64 -12.24
C VAL A 331 5.88 30.05 -12.08
N GLU A 332 6.74 30.73 -11.35
CA GLU A 332 8.10 30.30 -11.03
C GLU A 332 8.35 30.37 -9.53
N ARG A 333 9.11 29.41 -8.98
CA ARG A 333 9.53 29.48 -7.57
C ARG A 333 10.63 30.53 -7.43
N GLY A 334 10.53 31.39 -6.43
CA GLY A 334 11.57 32.39 -6.22
C GLY A 334 12.86 31.78 -5.66
N PRO A 335 14.01 32.47 -5.80
CA PRO A 335 15.29 32.00 -5.26
C PRO A 335 15.27 31.85 -3.73
N GLU A 336 16.06 30.92 -3.19
CA GLU A 336 16.16 30.69 -1.74
C GLU A 336 16.52 31.98 -0.99
N GLY A 337 15.68 32.35 -0.01
CA GLY A 337 15.83 33.60 0.76
C GLY A 337 15.30 34.86 0.06
N ARG A 338 14.52 34.73 -1.03
CA ARG A 338 13.77 35.82 -1.71
C ARG A 338 12.25 35.60 -1.60
N ALA A 339 11.46 36.22 -2.48
CA ALA A 339 10.03 35.99 -2.60
C ALA A 339 9.72 34.50 -2.80
N ASP A 340 8.61 34.03 -2.25
CA ASP A 340 8.23 32.61 -2.33
C ASP A 340 7.91 32.22 -3.79
N ILE A 341 7.16 33.08 -4.51
CA ILE A 341 6.68 32.81 -5.87
C ILE A 341 6.80 34.07 -6.74
N ILE A 342 7.17 33.89 -8.01
CA ILE A 342 7.16 34.92 -9.05
C ILE A 342 6.08 34.57 -10.06
N LEU A 343 5.20 35.52 -10.35
CA LEU A 343 4.15 35.39 -11.36
C LEU A 343 4.47 36.28 -12.56
N GLN A 344 4.14 35.78 -13.74
CA GLN A 344 4.26 36.54 -14.98
C GLN A 344 3.00 36.39 -15.82
N THR A 345 2.53 37.54 -16.31
CA THR A 345 1.58 37.66 -17.41
C THR A 345 2.33 38.20 -18.63
N ASP A 346 1.68 38.26 -19.79
CA ASP A 346 2.28 38.82 -21.01
C ASP A 346 2.77 40.26 -20.86
N THR A 347 2.20 41.01 -19.91
CA THR A 347 2.42 42.47 -19.78
C THR A 347 3.01 42.90 -18.43
N GLN A 348 2.87 42.08 -17.39
CA GLN A 348 3.21 42.46 -16.01
C GLN A 348 3.78 41.28 -15.22
N ARG A 349 4.67 41.59 -14.27
CA ARG A 349 5.21 40.65 -13.28
C ARG A 349 4.65 40.93 -11.90
N ALA A 350 4.52 39.89 -11.08
CA ALA A 350 4.20 40.01 -9.67
C ALA A 350 5.13 39.15 -8.81
N VAL A 351 5.40 39.62 -7.59
CA VAL A 351 6.06 38.84 -6.54
C VAL A 351 5.02 38.49 -5.50
N VAL A 352 5.04 37.23 -5.06
CA VAL A 352 4.07 36.70 -4.12
C VAL A 352 4.79 36.23 -2.88
N GLU A 353 4.24 36.62 -1.73
CA GLU A 353 4.62 36.09 -0.42
C GLU A 353 3.44 35.27 0.12
N VAL A 354 3.72 34.10 0.68
CA VAL A 354 2.71 33.17 1.18
C VAL A 354 2.90 32.96 2.68
N LYS A 355 1.81 33.04 3.45
CA LYS A 355 1.84 32.85 4.91
C LYS A 355 0.66 32.00 5.41
N GLY A 356 0.99 30.86 5.99
CA GLY A 356 0.05 30.03 6.77
C GLY A 356 0.09 30.39 8.25
N LEU A 357 -0.98 30.98 8.77
CA LEU A 357 -1.05 31.55 10.11
C LEU A 357 -2.20 30.96 10.95
N ASN A 358 -1.98 30.83 12.25
CA ASN A 358 -3.03 30.45 13.18
C ASN A 358 -3.95 31.63 13.58
N GLY A 359 -3.56 32.87 13.23
CA GLY A 359 -4.31 34.11 13.49
C GLY A 359 -4.29 35.05 12.28
N SER A 360 -4.58 36.32 12.51
CA SER A 360 -4.51 37.39 11.49
C SER A 360 -3.07 37.64 11.02
N ALA A 361 -2.93 38.16 9.81
CA ALA A 361 -1.66 38.69 9.33
C ALA A 361 -1.27 39.99 10.04
N ALA A 362 0.01 40.36 9.95
CA ALA A 362 0.54 41.60 10.50
C ALA A 362 1.24 42.42 9.40
N GLU A 363 1.40 43.72 9.62
CA GLU A 363 2.06 44.64 8.68
C GLU A 363 3.45 44.15 8.23
N LYS A 364 4.21 43.54 9.15
CA LYS A 364 5.53 42.94 8.86
C LYS A 364 5.49 41.90 7.72
N ASN A 365 4.35 41.23 7.51
CA ASN A 365 4.18 40.26 6.43
C ASN A 365 4.05 40.97 5.07
N ALA A 366 3.36 42.10 5.02
CA ALA A 366 3.29 42.92 3.80
C ALA A 366 4.59 43.70 3.55
N ALA A 367 5.31 44.09 4.60
CA ALA A 367 6.57 44.81 4.46
C ALA A 367 7.68 43.97 3.79
N GLN A 368 7.60 42.63 3.85
CA GLN A 368 8.53 41.74 3.15
C GLN A 368 8.44 41.89 1.62
N LEU A 369 7.24 42.14 1.08
CA LEU A 369 7.02 42.31 -0.36
C LEU A 369 7.82 43.47 -0.95
N GLU A 370 7.98 44.57 -0.21
CA GLU A 370 8.70 45.76 -0.68
C GLU A 370 10.15 45.47 -1.05
N LYS A 371 10.79 44.60 -0.25
CA LYS A 371 12.15 44.16 -0.51
C LYS A 371 12.22 43.42 -1.85
N TRP A 372 11.26 42.52 -2.10
CA TRP A 372 11.21 41.70 -3.31
C TRP A 372 10.82 42.49 -4.56
N ILE A 373 9.88 43.43 -4.46
CA ILE A 373 9.51 44.33 -5.56
C ILE A 373 10.72 45.17 -5.98
N SER A 374 11.47 45.69 -4.99
CA SER A 374 12.67 46.48 -5.24
C SER A 374 13.77 45.67 -5.93
N GLU A 375 13.98 44.41 -5.50
CA GLU A 375 14.95 43.51 -6.14
C GLU A 375 14.57 43.17 -7.58
N GLU A 376 13.29 42.93 -7.88
CA GLU A 376 12.84 42.69 -9.27
C GLU A 376 13.00 43.93 -10.16
N MET A 377 12.73 45.12 -9.63
CA MET A 377 12.96 46.37 -10.37
C MET A 377 14.44 46.55 -10.74
N LEU A 378 15.36 46.20 -9.83
CA LEU A 378 16.81 46.29 -10.05
C LEU A 378 17.31 45.26 -11.08
N ASN A 379 16.66 44.11 -11.20
CA ASN A 379 17.00 43.07 -12.18
C ASN A 379 16.52 43.40 -13.61
N GLY A 380 15.88 44.56 -13.84
CA GLY A 380 15.45 45.02 -15.16
C GLY A 380 14.04 44.57 -15.57
N SER A 381 13.28 43.94 -14.66
CA SER A 381 11.92 43.42 -14.89
C SER A 381 10.83 44.51 -14.97
N GLY A 382 11.17 45.77 -14.71
CA GLY A 382 10.19 46.86 -14.57
C GLY A 382 9.45 46.84 -13.23
N LYS A 383 8.36 47.61 -13.10
CA LYS A 383 7.54 47.70 -11.87
C LYS A 383 6.78 46.37 -11.66
N ALA A 384 7.12 45.63 -10.61
CA ALA A 384 6.43 44.39 -10.23
C ALA A 384 5.30 44.65 -9.22
N LYS A 385 4.21 43.89 -9.32
CA LYS A 385 3.08 43.91 -8.37
C LYS A 385 3.40 43.07 -7.13
N GLY A 386 3.13 43.56 -5.92
CA GLY A 386 3.19 42.75 -4.70
C GLY A 386 1.85 42.06 -4.41
N ILE A 387 1.86 40.75 -4.18
CA ILE A 387 0.68 39.99 -3.77
C ILE A 387 1.00 39.23 -2.48
N LEU A 388 0.19 39.38 -1.44
CA LEU A 388 0.30 38.60 -0.20
C LEU A 388 -0.85 37.61 -0.12
N VAL A 389 -0.53 36.32 -0.09
CA VAL A 389 -1.50 35.24 0.13
C VAL A 389 -1.45 34.77 1.58
N VAL A 390 -2.58 34.83 2.29
CA VAL A 390 -2.64 34.45 3.71
C VAL A 390 -3.69 33.37 3.94
N ASN A 391 -3.25 32.23 4.48
CA ASN A 391 -4.12 31.26 5.11
C ASN A 391 -4.22 31.56 6.61
N SER A 392 -5.13 32.47 6.98
CA SER A 392 -5.36 32.91 8.36
C SER A 392 -6.28 31.93 9.10
N HIS A 393 -6.16 31.90 10.44
CA HIS A 393 -7.03 31.09 11.30
C HIS A 393 -7.13 29.62 10.89
N ARG A 394 -6.05 29.06 10.31
CA ARG A 394 -6.07 27.77 9.60
C ARG A 394 -6.46 26.54 10.43
N GLN A 395 -6.38 26.66 11.75
CA GLN A 395 -6.75 25.61 12.71
C GLN A 395 -8.25 25.62 13.06
N LEU A 396 -8.99 26.62 12.56
CA LEU A 396 -10.43 26.70 12.72
C LEU A 396 -11.13 26.23 11.44
N PRO A 397 -12.27 25.52 11.57
CA PRO A 397 -13.25 25.37 10.48
C PRO A 397 -13.54 26.71 9.82
N VAL A 398 -13.78 26.70 8.51
CA VAL A 398 -13.90 27.92 7.69
C VAL A 398 -15.03 28.82 8.17
N ASP A 399 -16.16 28.24 8.53
CA ASP A 399 -17.34 28.89 9.13
C ASP A 399 -17.09 29.49 10.52
N ALA A 400 -16.05 29.03 11.22
CA ALA A 400 -15.63 29.58 12.51
C ALA A 400 -14.57 30.69 12.41
N ARG A 401 -14.10 31.06 11.21
CA ARG A 401 -13.06 32.10 10.99
C ARG A 401 -13.67 33.50 10.97
N THR A 402 -14.14 33.97 12.13
CA THR A 402 -14.83 35.27 12.24
C THR A 402 -13.90 36.48 12.40
N ALA A 403 -12.64 36.25 12.79
CA ALA A 403 -11.66 37.31 12.99
C ALA A 403 -11.07 37.77 11.64
N PRO A 404 -10.72 39.07 11.50
CA PRO A 404 -10.22 39.61 10.24
C PRO A 404 -8.86 39.03 9.88
N SER A 405 -8.72 38.53 8.65
CA SER A 405 -7.43 38.05 8.12
C SER A 405 -6.39 39.16 7.99
N PHE A 406 -6.85 40.37 7.65
CA PHE A 406 -6.03 41.55 7.43
C PHE A 406 -6.47 42.70 8.35
N PRO A 407 -5.70 43.06 9.39
CA PRO A 407 -6.02 44.18 10.26
C PRO A 407 -6.00 45.53 9.51
N HIS A 408 -6.83 46.49 9.94
CA HIS A 408 -6.98 47.79 9.26
C HIS A 408 -5.65 48.52 9.01
N GLN A 409 -4.74 48.53 9.99
CA GLN A 409 -3.42 49.16 9.86
C GLN A 409 -2.62 48.59 8.68
N MET A 410 -2.64 47.25 8.54
CA MET A 410 -1.98 46.55 7.45
C MET A 410 -2.65 46.84 6.09
N VAL A 411 -3.98 46.95 6.04
CA VAL A 411 -4.69 47.31 4.81
C VAL A 411 -4.30 48.72 4.36
N THR A 412 -4.23 49.68 5.28
CA THR A 412 -3.77 51.05 4.97
C THR A 412 -2.34 51.06 4.43
N PHE A 413 -1.42 50.32 5.07
CA PHE A 413 -0.03 50.19 4.62
C PHE A 413 0.06 49.61 3.20
N SER A 414 -0.64 48.51 2.94
CA SER A 414 -0.62 47.78 1.68
C SER A 414 -1.30 48.54 0.54
N THR A 415 -2.37 49.28 0.82
CA THR A 415 -3.08 50.09 -0.19
C THR A 415 -2.20 51.22 -0.72
N ALA A 416 -1.48 51.92 0.18
CA ALA A 416 -0.55 52.99 -0.19
C ALA A 416 0.63 52.51 -1.06
N ARG A 417 0.91 51.20 -1.04
CA ARG A 417 2.00 50.52 -1.76
C ARG A 417 1.53 49.71 -2.96
N GLU A 418 0.24 49.79 -3.28
CA GLU A 418 -0.37 49.04 -4.38
C GLU A 418 -0.19 47.51 -4.24
N HIS A 419 -0.13 46.99 -3.02
CA HIS A 419 -0.14 45.54 -2.77
C HIS A 419 -1.55 44.96 -2.92
N CYS A 420 -1.67 43.75 -3.43
CA CYS A 420 -2.90 42.96 -3.36
C CYS A 420 -2.83 42.00 -2.16
N LEU A 421 -3.85 42.02 -1.30
CA LEU A 421 -3.99 41.11 -0.15
C LEU A 421 -5.13 40.14 -0.43
N VAL A 422 -4.83 38.85 -0.48
CA VAL A 422 -5.82 37.81 -0.78
C VAL A 422 -5.70 36.67 0.23
N THR A 423 -6.82 36.13 0.69
CA THR A 423 -6.80 34.93 1.53
C THR A 423 -6.69 33.67 0.67
N SER A 424 -6.11 32.61 1.22
CA SER A 424 -6.09 31.31 0.53
C SER A 424 -7.50 30.74 0.30
N VAL A 425 -8.45 31.13 1.15
CA VAL A 425 -9.88 30.79 1.04
C VAL A 425 -10.52 31.47 -0.18
N GLN A 426 -10.26 32.77 -0.37
CA GLN A 426 -10.67 33.50 -1.58
C GLN A 426 -10.01 32.91 -2.83
N LEU A 427 -8.73 32.54 -2.74
CA LEU A 427 -8.00 31.91 -3.84
C LEU A 427 -8.62 30.55 -4.22
N LEU A 428 -9.05 29.75 -3.23
CA LEU A 428 -9.77 28.50 -3.48
C LEU A 428 -11.10 28.75 -4.21
N ALA A 429 -11.86 29.77 -3.79
CA ALA A 429 -13.11 30.12 -4.46
C ALA A 429 -12.89 30.53 -5.93
N MET A 430 -11.83 31.28 -6.22
CA MET A 430 -11.43 31.62 -7.59
C MET A 430 -11.06 30.38 -8.42
N VAL A 431 -10.25 29.50 -7.85
CA VAL A 431 -9.87 28.21 -8.47
C VAL A 431 -11.12 27.41 -8.83
N ARG A 432 -12.07 27.28 -7.89
CA ARG A 432 -13.32 26.56 -8.10
C ARG A 432 -14.16 27.17 -9.24
N ALA A 433 -14.27 28.49 -9.29
CA ALA A 433 -14.98 29.14 -10.40
C ALA A 433 -14.31 28.93 -11.76
N VAL A 434 -12.98 28.91 -11.83
CA VAL A 434 -12.26 28.61 -13.09
C VAL A 434 -12.39 27.14 -13.49
N MET A 435 -12.43 26.22 -12.52
CA MET A 435 -12.68 24.80 -12.81
C MET A 435 -14.11 24.56 -13.33
N GLU A 436 -15.08 25.36 -12.89
CA GLU A 436 -16.47 25.31 -13.35
C GLU A 436 -16.66 26.03 -14.70
N ASP A 437 -16.00 27.18 -14.89
CA ASP A 437 -16.01 27.95 -16.12
C ASP A 437 -14.64 28.61 -16.36
N GLY A 438 -13.83 28.00 -17.23
CA GLY A 438 -12.48 28.47 -17.56
C GLY A 438 -12.44 29.87 -18.20
N THR A 439 -13.56 30.39 -18.71
CA THR A 439 -13.60 31.71 -19.36
C THR A 439 -13.46 32.88 -18.37
N CYS A 440 -13.68 32.64 -17.08
CA CYS A 440 -13.54 33.68 -16.06
C CYS A 440 -12.08 33.96 -15.64
N ALA A 441 -11.14 33.05 -15.95
CA ALA A 441 -9.74 33.14 -15.51
C ALA A 441 -9.04 34.48 -15.87
N PRO A 442 -9.17 35.02 -17.10
CA PRO A 442 -8.54 36.30 -17.43
C PRO A 442 -9.04 37.46 -16.57
N SER A 443 -10.35 37.49 -16.25
CA SER A 443 -10.94 38.55 -15.42
C SER A 443 -10.46 38.49 -13.96
N ILE A 444 -10.27 37.28 -13.43
CA ILE A 444 -9.74 37.06 -12.08
C ILE A 444 -8.28 37.50 -12.01
N THR A 445 -7.48 37.09 -12.98
CA THR A 445 -6.07 37.48 -13.11
C THR A 445 -5.90 38.99 -13.22
N GLU A 446 -6.70 39.66 -14.05
CA GLU A 446 -6.70 41.13 -14.14
C GLU A 446 -7.09 41.77 -12.79
N SER A 447 -8.11 41.24 -12.11
CA SER A 447 -8.53 41.75 -10.81
C SER A 447 -7.43 41.62 -9.75
N LEU A 448 -6.72 40.49 -9.70
CA LEU A 448 -5.61 40.29 -8.76
C LEU A 448 -4.47 41.29 -9.02
N MET A 449 -4.16 41.58 -10.28
CA MET A 449 -3.11 42.53 -10.67
C MET A 449 -3.51 43.99 -10.41
N ARG A 450 -4.79 44.34 -10.55
CA ARG A 450 -5.28 45.72 -10.36
C ARG A 450 -5.61 46.06 -8.91
N THR A 451 -5.93 45.08 -8.08
CA THR A 451 -6.37 45.30 -6.69
C THR A 451 -5.28 45.92 -5.84
N ASN A 452 -5.63 46.97 -5.11
CA ASN A 452 -4.77 47.64 -4.11
C ASN A 452 -5.46 47.56 -2.74
N GLY A 453 -4.82 46.92 -1.77
CA GLY A 453 -5.43 46.53 -0.50
C GLY A 453 -6.05 45.13 -0.57
N THR A 454 -7.15 44.93 0.14
CA THR A 454 -7.81 43.62 0.22
C THR A 454 -8.62 43.32 -1.04
N MET A 455 -8.44 42.11 -1.57
CA MET A 455 -9.26 41.57 -2.66
C MET A 455 -10.71 41.50 -2.23
N SER A 456 -11.60 42.13 -3.00
CA SER A 456 -13.03 42.13 -2.74
C SER A 456 -13.73 40.94 -3.38
N GLY A 457 -14.74 40.39 -2.71
CA GLY A 457 -15.49 39.23 -3.19
C GLY A 457 -14.76 37.91 -2.88
N TRP A 458 -15.35 36.80 -3.31
CA TRP A 458 -14.81 35.44 -3.04
C TRP A 458 -14.78 35.06 -1.55
N GLU A 459 -15.46 35.83 -0.71
CA GLU A 459 -15.53 35.67 0.75
C GLU A 459 -16.62 34.66 1.17
N ASP A 460 -17.65 34.49 0.35
CA ASP A 460 -18.71 33.50 0.58
C ASP A 460 -18.25 32.11 0.14
N VAL A 461 -17.75 31.37 1.12
CA VAL A 461 -17.28 30.00 0.95
C VAL A 461 -18.26 28.97 1.49
N ALA A 462 -19.39 29.39 2.07
CA ALA A 462 -20.42 28.46 2.49
C ALA A 462 -21.04 27.72 1.29
N GLY A 463 -21.11 28.38 0.12
CA GLY A 463 -21.53 27.76 -1.13
C GLY A 463 -20.55 26.74 -1.73
N LEU A 464 -19.28 26.72 -1.27
CA LEU A 464 -18.27 25.76 -1.75
C LEU A 464 -18.36 24.39 -1.08
N PHE A 465 -19.01 24.31 0.09
CA PHE A 465 -19.04 23.09 0.90
C PHE A 465 -20.48 22.65 1.13
N VAL A 466 -20.79 21.41 0.77
CA VAL A 466 -22.04 20.76 1.17
C VAL A 466 -21.81 20.15 2.55
N SER A 467 -22.57 20.56 3.57
CA SER A 467 -22.50 19.93 4.88
C SER A 467 -23.13 18.53 4.82
N GLU A 468 -22.36 17.48 5.09
CA GLU A 468 -22.95 16.18 5.41
C GLU A 468 -23.65 16.30 6.77
N ARG A 469 -24.91 15.89 6.83
CA ARG A 469 -25.71 15.84 8.07
C ARG A 469 -25.51 14.53 8.79
#